data_AF-A0A954MYI5-F1
#
_entry.id   AF-A0A954MYI5-F1
#
_cell.length_a   1.000
_cell.length_b   1.000
_cell.length_c   1.000
_cell.angle_alpha   90.00
_cell.angle_beta   90.00
_cell.angle_gamma   90.00
#
_symmetry.space_group_name_H-M   'P 1'
#
loop_
_entity.id
_entity.type
_entity.pdbx_description
1 polymer ?
#
loop_
_entity_poly.entity_id
_entity_poly.type
_entity_poly.pdbx_seq_one_letter_code
_entity_poly.pdbx_strand_id
1 'polypeptide(L)'
;MSGTQAYLPKRVWISIIGLCLLPSVLNLFNISFGTPHEQVQVYQKGTEPPEIQIEGEVPNGPSSTVIVDSRGVHLTNEEAETLFCRLVAGEFVNSFLEWTAFCIALCTVTFAFTHYMIKGDVTTPIIGTALFCSGMLDAFRSLAGARLLGDVTDVGKFIPFTWALSRLFNVIILAIGTGLLVWTGKRNQDWQRRSGINFILVVGMLIILLTYVMVWLCTLLPELPNTIRQNYLIRRPLDAIALILYLFTGGIILPRFQKIYPSVFAHSLIISIIPNVAAQMHAAFGSTQLFDNHFNISNYQKILA
;
A
#
# COMPACT_ATOMS: atom_id res chain seq x y z
N MET A 1 9.83 38.88 16.44
CA MET A 1 10.70 37.70 16.33
C MET A 1 10.46 37.05 14.97
N SER A 2 11.38 37.27 14.03
CA SER A 2 11.37 36.63 12.70
C SER A 2 11.54 35.13 12.89
N GLY A 3 10.43 34.38 12.90
CA GLY A 3 10.46 32.93 12.98
C GLY A 3 11.05 32.38 11.69
N THR A 4 12.29 31.91 11.74
CA THR A 4 12.94 31.21 10.64
C THR A 4 12.07 30.02 10.27
N GLN A 5 11.39 30.09 9.12
CA GLN A 5 10.57 28.99 8.63
C GLN A 5 11.49 27.80 8.32
N ALA A 6 11.30 26.69 9.04
CA ALA A 6 12.09 25.48 8.85
C ALA A 6 11.61 24.75 7.58
N TYR A 7 12.18 25.12 6.43
CA TYR A 7 11.98 24.42 5.16
C TYR A 7 13.06 23.38 4.92
N LEU A 8 12.70 22.26 4.31
CA LEU A 8 13.68 21.30 3.83
C LEU A 8 14.37 21.88 2.58
N PRO A 9 15.67 21.58 2.37
CA PRO A 9 16.39 22.11 1.23
C PRO A 9 15.77 21.61 -0.08
N LYS A 10 15.80 22.45 -1.13
CA LYS A 10 15.27 22.12 -2.47
C LYS A 10 15.81 20.79 -3.03
N ARG A 11 17.02 20.39 -2.61
CA ARG A 11 17.62 19.10 -2.99
C ARG A 11 16.76 17.90 -2.56
N VAL A 12 16.15 17.95 -1.38
CA VAL A 12 15.28 16.87 -0.86
C VAL A 12 14.03 16.70 -1.74
N TRP A 13 13.44 17.81 -2.19
CA TRP A 13 12.31 17.79 -3.13
C TRP A 13 12.67 17.10 -4.44
N ILE A 14 13.80 17.48 -5.04
CA ILE A 14 14.27 16.89 -6.31
C ILE A 14 14.58 15.40 -6.13
N SER A 15 15.22 15.02 -5.01
CA SER A 15 15.52 13.61 -4.70
C SER A 15 14.25 12.77 -4.61
N ILE A 16 13.20 13.26 -3.94
CA ILE A 16 11.95 12.51 -3.76
C ILE A 16 11.19 12.38 -5.07
N ILE A 17 11.13 13.44 -5.87
CA ILE A 17 10.54 13.37 -7.22
C ILE A 17 11.31 12.36 -8.08
N GLY A 18 12.65 12.41 -8.06
CA GLY A 18 13.49 11.45 -8.78
C GLY A 18 13.23 10.01 -8.33
N LEU A 19 13.12 9.77 -7.02
CA LEU A 19 12.85 8.44 -6.48
C LEU A 19 11.43 7.94 -6.84
N CYS A 20 10.44 8.82 -6.90
CA CYS A 20 9.08 8.46 -7.32
C CYS A 20 9.02 8.07 -8.81
N LEU A 21 9.82 8.72 -9.65
CA LEU A 21 9.88 8.47 -11.10
C LEU A 21 10.74 7.26 -11.45
N LEU A 22 11.73 6.90 -10.61
CA LEU A 22 12.66 5.81 -10.86
C LEU A 22 11.98 4.50 -11.31
N PRO A 23 10.95 3.96 -10.62
CA PRO A 23 10.33 2.70 -11.03
C PRO A 23 9.61 2.80 -12.37
N SER A 24 9.03 3.97 -12.67
CA SER A 24 8.36 4.22 -13.95
C SER A 24 9.36 4.29 -15.10
N VAL A 25 10.52 4.90 -14.86
CA VAL A 25 11.63 4.94 -15.83
C VAL A 25 12.20 3.53 -16.06
N LEU A 26 12.41 2.75 -14.99
CA LEU A 26 12.89 1.37 -15.10
C LEU A 26 11.90 0.47 -15.85
N ASN A 27 10.60 0.66 -15.61
CA ASN A 27 9.55 -0.02 -16.38
C ASN A 27 9.61 0.33 -17.89
N LEU A 28 9.94 1.58 -18.24
CA LEU A 28 10.14 1.99 -19.63
C LEU A 28 11.34 1.27 -20.28
N PHE A 29 12.35 0.91 -19.49
CA PHE A 29 13.49 0.06 -19.89
C PHE A 29 13.17 -1.45 -19.82
N ASN A 30 11.88 -1.82 -19.80
CA ASN A 30 11.40 -3.20 -19.82
C ASN A 30 11.75 -4.02 -18.56
N ILE A 31 12.04 -3.35 -17.44
CA ILE A 31 12.22 -4.00 -16.14
C ILE A 31 10.83 -4.16 -15.51
N SER A 32 10.34 -5.41 -15.46
CA SER A 32 9.07 -5.74 -14.79
C SER A 32 9.30 -6.00 -13.31
N PHE A 33 8.54 -5.31 -12.46
CA PHE A 33 8.47 -5.59 -11.02
C PHE A 33 7.29 -6.48 -10.65
N GLY A 34 6.43 -6.84 -11.62
CA GLY A 34 5.21 -7.61 -11.39
C GLY A 34 5.07 -8.82 -12.31
N THR A 35 3.97 -9.56 -12.13
CA THR A 35 3.64 -10.73 -12.95
C THR A 35 3.29 -10.32 -14.39
N PRO A 36 3.78 -11.04 -15.43
CA PRO A 36 3.48 -10.71 -16.82
C PRO A 36 1.96 -10.78 -17.13
N HIS A 37 1.43 -9.72 -17.76
CA HIS A 37 0.00 -9.58 -18.10
C HIS A 37 -0.57 -10.69 -19.00
N GLU A 38 0.28 -11.32 -19.81
CA GLU A 38 -0.13 -12.23 -20.88
C GLU A 38 -0.35 -13.67 -20.39
N GLN A 39 0.28 -14.09 -19.29
CA GLN A 39 0.27 -15.48 -18.83
C GLN A 39 -0.84 -15.78 -17.81
N VAL A 40 -1.32 -14.78 -17.07
CA VAL A 40 -2.39 -14.95 -16.06
C VAL A 40 -3.78 -15.12 -16.70
N GLN A 41 -4.06 -14.47 -17.84
CA GLN A 41 -5.33 -14.68 -18.56
C GLN A 41 -5.46 -16.08 -19.16
N VAL A 42 -4.34 -16.73 -19.50
CA VAL A 42 -4.33 -18.10 -20.03
C VAL A 42 -4.69 -19.11 -18.94
N TYR A 43 -4.24 -18.89 -17.69
CA TYR A 43 -4.56 -19.76 -16.56
C TYR A 43 -5.94 -19.48 -15.93
N GLN A 44 -6.43 -18.24 -15.93
CA GLN A 44 -7.76 -17.92 -15.36
C GLN A 44 -8.93 -18.24 -16.28
N LYS A 45 -8.71 -18.34 -17.59
CA LYS A 45 -9.73 -18.77 -18.54
C LYS A 45 -9.78 -20.29 -18.55
N GLY A 46 -10.39 -20.86 -17.51
CA GLY A 46 -10.76 -22.27 -17.48
C GLY A 46 -11.66 -22.58 -18.68
N THR A 47 -11.07 -23.12 -19.74
CA THR A 47 -11.79 -24.03 -20.62
C THR A 47 -12.18 -25.23 -19.74
N GLU A 48 -13.46 -25.59 -19.76
CA GLU A 48 -14.01 -26.77 -19.09
C GLU A 48 -13.08 -27.98 -19.25
N PRO A 49 -12.93 -28.85 -18.23
CA PRO A 49 -12.05 -30.00 -18.34
C PRO A 49 -12.55 -30.89 -19.50
N PRO A 50 -11.79 -31.06 -20.61
CA PRO A 50 -12.12 -32.10 -21.53
C PRO A 50 -11.87 -33.43 -20.82
N GLU A 51 -12.84 -34.32 -20.93
CA GLU A 51 -12.75 -35.71 -20.53
C GLU A 51 -11.43 -36.30 -21.05
N ILE A 52 -10.52 -36.64 -20.13
CA ILE A 52 -9.20 -37.16 -20.46
C ILE A 52 -9.37 -38.58 -20.99
N GLN A 53 -9.48 -38.75 -22.31
CA GLN A 53 -9.22 -40.03 -22.96
C GLN A 53 -7.71 -40.15 -23.20
N ILE A 54 -7.06 -41.00 -22.41
CA ILE A 54 -5.66 -41.38 -22.64
C ILE A 54 -5.64 -42.45 -23.73
N GLU A 55 -5.56 -42.06 -25.00
CA GLU A 55 -5.11 -42.94 -26.08
C GLU A 55 -3.70 -42.51 -26.50
N GLY A 56 -2.69 -43.33 -26.18
CA GLY A 56 -1.32 -43.09 -26.62
C GLY A 56 -0.29 -43.85 -25.80
N GLU A 57 0.44 -44.73 -26.47
CA GLU A 57 1.48 -45.62 -25.94
C GLU A 57 2.65 -44.84 -25.30
N VAL A 58 3.02 -45.21 -24.08
CA VAL A 58 4.12 -44.61 -23.30
C VAL A 58 5.48 -44.99 -23.92
N PRO A 59 6.30 -44.05 -24.44
CA PRO A 59 7.65 -44.39 -24.87
C PRO A 59 8.57 -44.49 -23.64
N ASN A 60 9.21 -45.64 -23.49
CA ASN A 60 10.23 -45.89 -22.47
C ASN A 60 11.48 -45.02 -22.70
N GLY A 61 11.70 -44.02 -21.84
CA GLY A 61 12.89 -43.14 -21.79
C GLY A 61 12.89 -42.28 -20.51
N PRO A 62 14.05 -41.82 -20.00
CA PRO A 62 14.21 -41.45 -18.60
C PRO A 62 13.42 -40.18 -18.23
N SER A 63 12.51 -40.35 -17.27
CA SER A 63 11.92 -39.35 -16.35
C SER A 63 11.96 -37.89 -16.79
N SER A 64 11.21 -37.55 -17.83
CA SER A 64 10.75 -36.17 -18.05
C SER A 64 9.26 -36.14 -17.75
N THR A 65 8.90 -35.59 -16.58
CA THR A 65 7.50 -35.31 -16.21
C THR A 65 6.96 -34.23 -17.13
N VAL A 66 6.34 -34.62 -18.23
CA VAL A 66 5.70 -33.71 -19.18
C VAL A 66 4.43 -33.14 -18.52
N ILE A 67 4.47 -31.88 -18.08
CA ILE A 67 3.27 -31.17 -17.63
C ILE A 67 2.55 -30.67 -18.89
N VAL A 68 1.46 -31.34 -19.24
CA VAL A 68 0.63 -31.01 -20.42
C VAL A 68 -0.26 -29.81 -20.08
N ASP A 69 -0.05 -28.68 -20.77
CA ASP A 69 -1.01 -27.58 -20.80
C ASP A 69 -2.27 -28.01 -21.58
N SER A 70 -3.42 -27.43 -21.24
CA SER A 70 -4.78 -27.59 -21.77
C SER A 70 -4.92 -27.51 -23.31
N ARG A 71 -3.83 -27.23 -24.04
CA ARG A 71 -3.75 -27.13 -25.51
C ARG A 71 -2.79 -28.13 -26.16
N GLY A 72 -2.26 -29.11 -25.41
CA GLY A 72 -1.31 -30.08 -25.94
C GLY A 72 0.09 -29.50 -26.21
N VAL A 73 0.45 -28.39 -25.55
CA VAL A 73 1.79 -27.82 -25.64
C VAL A 73 2.71 -28.56 -24.67
N HIS A 74 3.71 -29.25 -25.22
CA HIS A 74 4.78 -29.86 -24.44
C HIS A 74 5.69 -28.75 -23.88
N LEU A 75 5.41 -28.29 -22.67
CA LEU A 75 6.33 -27.43 -21.94
C LEU A 75 7.49 -28.29 -21.45
N THR A 76 8.71 -27.89 -21.78
CA THR A 76 9.89 -28.47 -21.15
C THR A 76 9.91 -28.13 -19.66
N ASN A 77 10.56 -28.95 -18.82
CA ASN A 77 10.67 -28.66 -17.38
C ASN A 77 11.29 -27.28 -17.12
N GLU A 78 12.25 -26.85 -17.96
CA GLU A 78 12.88 -25.52 -17.87
C GLU A 78 11.88 -24.38 -18.17
N GLU A 79 10.99 -24.55 -19.15
CA GLU A 79 9.94 -23.57 -19.47
C GLU A 79 8.87 -23.51 -18.37
N ALA A 80 8.50 -24.64 -17.79
CA ALA A 80 7.57 -24.69 -16.66
C ALA A 80 8.15 -24.03 -15.40
N GLU A 81 9.43 -24.26 -15.10
CA GLU A 81 10.13 -23.63 -13.98
C GLU A 81 10.26 -22.11 -14.16
N THR A 82 10.63 -21.66 -15.36
CA THR A 82 10.75 -20.21 -15.65
C THR A 82 9.40 -19.51 -15.62
N LEU A 83 8.33 -20.15 -16.09
CA LEU A 83 6.96 -19.67 -15.99
C LEU A 83 6.53 -19.53 -14.53
N PHE A 84 6.74 -20.58 -13.73
CA PHE A 84 6.42 -20.58 -12.31
C PHE A 84 7.18 -19.47 -11.56
N CYS A 85 8.48 -19.33 -11.82
CA CYS A 85 9.30 -18.28 -11.21
C CYS A 85 8.76 -16.88 -11.54
N ARG A 86 8.33 -16.63 -12.78
CA ARG A 86 7.77 -15.33 -13.20
C ARG A 86 6.41 -15.03 -12.58
N LEU A 87 5.59 -16.05 -12.34
CA LEU A 87 4.28 -15.91 -11.70
C LEU A 87 4.41 -15.61 -10.20
N VAL A 88 5.36 -16.24 -9.50
CA VAL A 88 5.55 -16.04 -8.06
C VAL A 88 6.39 -14.79 -7.75
N ALA A 89 7.25 -14.34 -8.68
CA ALA A 89 8.12 -13.19 -8.46
C ALA A 89 7.35 -11.92 -8.05
N GLY A 90 6.20 -11.64 -8.67
CA GLY A 90 5.39 -10.46 -8.34
C GLY A 90 4.83 -10.50 -6.92
N GLU A 91 4.35 -11.66 -6.48
CA GLU A 91 3.86 -11.91 -5.12
C GLU A 91 4.97 -11.76 -4.07
N PHE A 92 6.16 -12.25 -4.40
CA PHE A 92 7.33 -12.21 -3.54
C PHE A 92 7.87 -10.79 -3.35
N VAL A 93 8.01 -10.03 -4.45
CA VAL A 93 8.39 -8.61 -4.40
C VAL A 93 7.38 -7.83 -3.56
N ASN A 94 6.09 -8.05 -3.79
CA ASN A 94 5.04 -7.40 -3.02
C ASN A 94 5.13 -7.71 -1.51
N SER A 95 5.36 -8.98 -1.16
CA SER A 95 5.50 -9.39 0.25
C SER A 95 6.68 -8.69 0.93
N PHE A 96 7.84 -8.59 0.26
CA PHE A 96 8.99 -7.85 0.78
C PHE A 96 8.71 -6.35 0.95
N LEU A 97 8.05 -5.73 -0.03
CA LEU A 97 7.63 -4.32 0.05
C LEU A 97 6.68 -4.09 1.24
N GLU A 98 5.81 -5.05 1.56
CA GLU A 98 4.92 -4.92 2.72
C GLU A 98 5.63 -5.08 4.05
N TRP A 99 6.54 -6.04 4.19
CA TRP A 99 7.34 -6.22 5.40
C TRP A 99 8.26 -5.02 5.67
N THR A 100 8.87 -4.47 4.63
CA THR A 100 9.69 -3.25 4.76
C THR A 100 8.86 -2.04 5.17
N ALA A 101 7.65 -1.88 4.62
CA ALA A 101 6.72 -0.84 5.05
C ALA A 101 6.37 -0.96 6.55
N PHE A 102 6.10 -2.18 7.02
CA PHE A 102 5.82 -2.44 8.43
C PHE A 102 7.02 -2.08 9.34
N CYS A 103 8.23 -2.51 8.97
CA CYS A 103 9.45 -2.16 9.70
C CYS A 103 9.67 -0.64 9.79
N ILE A 104 9.49 0.08 8.68
CA ILE A 104 9.60 1.54 8.64
C ILE A 104 8.54 2.20 9.53
N ALA A 105 7.31 1.68 9.52
CA ALA A 105 6.24 2.19 10.38
C ALA A 105 6.58 1.99 11.87
N LEU A 106 7.17 0.85 12.25
CA LEU A 106 7.64 0.57 13.62
C LEU A 106 8.76 1.53 14.05
N CYS A 107 9.74 1.78 13.17
CA CYS A 107 10.78 2.76 13.43
C CYS A 107 10.20 4.18 13.54
N THR A 108 9.23 4.53 12.69
CA THR A 108 8.60 5.85 12.64
C THR A 108 7.83 6.17 13.92
N VAL A 109 7.04 5.22 14.46
CA VAL A 109 6.33 5.44 15.72
C VAL A 109 7.30 5.57 16.90
N THR A 110 8.36 4.76 16.93
CA THR A 110 9.41 4.86 17.96
C THR A 110 10.11 6.23 17.92
N PHE A 111 10.41 6.71 16.71
CA PHE A 111 10.99 8.05 16.51
C PHE A 111 10.00 9.15 16.90
N ALA A 112 8.71 8.99 16.59
CA ALA A 112 7.66 9.93 16.96
C ALA A 112 7.50 10.08 18.48
N PHE A 113 7.55 8.99 19.23
CA PHE A 113 7.54 9.02 20.70
C PHE A 113 8.83 9.61 21.28
N THR A 114 9.99 9.30 20.70
CA THR A 114 11.26 9.94 21.10
C THR A 114 11.20 11.46 20.90
N HIS A 115 10.71 11.91 19.76
CA HIS A 115 10.55 13.34 19.47
C HIS A 115 9.53 14.00 20.41
N TYR A 116 8.46 13.29 20.79
CA TYR A 116 7.51 13.75 21.80
C TYR A 116 8.16 13.94 23.16
N MET A 117 8.98 13.00 23.62
CA MET A 117 9.68 13.11 24.91
C MET A 117 10.62 14.32 24.95
N ILE A 118 11.23 14.69 23.83
CA ILE A 118 12.16 15.81 23.74
C ILE A 118 11.43 17.16 23.61
N LYS A 119 10.45 17.27 22.70
CA LYS A 119 9.80 18.56 22.36
C LYS A 119 8.43 18.77 23.02
N GLY A 120 7.81 17.74 23.57
CA GLY A 120 6.47 17.80 24.16
C GLY A 120 5.35 18.03 23.15
N ASP A 121 5.60 17.88 21.85
CA ASP A 121 4.59 18.07 20.80
C ASP A 121 3.75 16.80 20.61
N VAL A 122 2.52 16.82 21.12
CA VAL A 122 1.55 15.72 21.05
C VAL A 122 1.16 15.34 19.63
N THR A 123 1.42 16.21 18.64
CA THR A 123 1.08 15.96 17.23
C THR A 123 1.90 14.82 16.64
N THR A 124 3.19 14.79 16.96
CA THR A 124 4.13 13.80 16.41
C THR A 124 3.72 12.36 16.75
N PRO A 125 3.46 11.99 18.03
CA PRO A 125 3.10 10.63 18.40
C PRO A 125 1.70 10.22 17.92
N ILE A 126 0.75 11.16 17.79
CA ILE A 126 -0.58 10.86 17.21
C ILE A 126 -0.44 10.41 15.76
N ILE A 127 0.27 11.20 14.96
CA ILE A 127 0.49 10.87 13.54
C ILE A 127 1.38 9.63 13.40
N GLY A 128 2.41 9.47 14.25
CA GLY A 128 3.23 8.26 14.28
C GLY A 128 2.43 6.99 14.59
N THR A 129 1.51 7.05 15.56
CA THR A 129 0.62 5.93 15.92
C THR A 129 -0.34 5.60 14.78
N ALA A 130 -0.87 6.62 14.10
CA ALA A 130 -1.72 6.44 12.92
C ALA A 130 -0.98 5.73 11.78
N LEU A 131 0.22 6.19 11.44
CA LEU A 131 1.07 5.57 10.42
C LEU A 131 1.44 4.12 10.80
N PHE A 132 1.72 3.86 12.08
CA PHE A 132 1.96 2.50 12.57
C PHE A 132 0.75 1.59 12.40
N CYS A 133 -0.45 2.07 12.72
CA CYS A 133 -1.66 1.28 12.53
C CYS A 133 -1.95 1.00 11.04
N SER A 134 -1.70 1.98 10.16
CA SER A 134 -1.72 1.74 8.71
C SER A 134 -0.68 0.70 8.28
N GLY A 135 0.51 0.68 8.88
CA GLY A 135 1.55 -0.33 8.64
C GLY A 135 1.16 -1.72 9.15
N MET A 136 0.45 -1.81 10.28
CA MET A 136 -0.09 -3.08 10.77
C MET A 136 -1.14 -3.68 9.82
N LEU A 137 -2.01 -2.85 9.22
CA LEU A 137 -2.96 -3.30 8.20
C LEU A 137 -2.23 -3.88 6.98
N ASP A 138 -1.11 -3.27 6.57
CA ASP A 138 -0.30 -3.77 5.47
C ASP A 138 0.39 -5.10 5.83
N ALA A 139 0.86 -5.27 7.06
CA ALA A 139 1.41 -6.55 7.54
C ALA A 139 0.35 -7.66 7.58
N PHE A 140 -0.86 -7.35 8.05
CA PHE A 140 -1.99 -8.28 8.04
C PHE A 140 -2.35 -8.71 6.61
N ARG A 141 -2.36 -7.76 5.66
CA ARG A 141 -2.59 -8.05 4.24
C ARG A 141 -1.52 -8.95 3.64
N SER A 142 -0.25 -8.75 4.00
CA SER A 142 0.87 -9.62 3.57
C SER A 142 0.65 -11.05 4.04
N LEU A 143 0.23 -11.21 5.30
CA LEU A 143 -0.08 -12.51 5.90
C LEU A 143 -1.28 -13.20 5.21
N ALA A 144 -2.30 -12.43 4.85
CA ALA A 144 -3.44 -12.91 4.08
C ALA A 144 -3.04 -13.34 2.66
N GLY A 145 -2.17 -12.58 2.00
CA GLY A 145 -1.64 -12.90 0.67
C GLY A 145 -0.81 -14.18 0.67
N ALA A 146 -0.05 -14.43 1.74
CA ALA A 146 0.68 -15.67 1.96
C ALA A 146 -0.22 -16.89 2.28
N ARG A 147 -1.56 -16.71 2.31
CA ARG A 147 -2.55 -17.74 2.69
C ARG A 147 -2.32 -18.36 4.08
N LEU A 148 -1.61 -17.64 4.95
CA LEU A 148 -1.39 -18.05 6.34
C LEU A 148 -2.64 -17.84 7.20
N LEU A 149 -3.59 -17.05 6.71
CA LEU A 149 -4.91 -16.86 7.29
C LEU A 149 -5.91 -17.75 6.53
N GLY A 150 -6.19 -18.94 7.08
CA GLY A 150 -7.00 -19.98 6.42
C GLY A 150 -8.45 -19.61 6.10
N ASP A 151 -8.96 -18.50 6.63
CA ASP A 151 -10.35 -18.05 6.45
C ASP A 151 -10.58 -17.14 5.22
N VAL A 152 -9.52 -16.75 4.49
CA VAL A 152 -9.66 -15.86 3.32
C VAL A 152 -9.82 -16.68 2.03
N THR A 153 -11.06 -16.98 1.66
CA THR A 153 -11.41 -17.83 0.51
C THR A 153 -11.17 -17.16 -0.86
N ASP A 154 -11.15 -15.83 -0.95
CA ASP A 154 -10.95 -15.07 -2.20
C ASP A 154 -9.86 -13.98 -2.07
N VAL A 155 -8.59 -14.42 -2.13
CA VAL A 155 -7.40 -13.55 -2.07
C VAL A 155 -7.41 -12.50 -3.20
N GLY A 156 -7.97 -12.84 -4.36
CA GLY A 156 -8.03 -11.99 -5.54
C GLY A 156 -8.88 -10.73 -5.35
N LYS A 157 -9.96 -10.83 -4.57
CA LYS A 157 -10.79 -9.66 -4.20
C LYS A 157 -10.35 -9.01 -2.89
N PHE A 158 -9.83 -9.81 -1.96
CA PHE A 158 -9.41 -9.35 -0.64
C PHE A 158 -8.25 -8.34 -0.72
N ILE A 159 -7.19 -8.66 -1.48
CA ILE A 159 -5.99 -7.80 -1.51
C ILE A 159 -6.27 -6.41 -2.11
N PRO A 160 -6.93 -6.26 -3.27
CA PRO A 160 -7.21 -4.95 -3.84
C PRO A 160 -8.15 -4.11 -2.97
N PHE A 161 -9.13 -4.74 -2.32
CA PHE A 161 -10.05 -4.06 -1.41
C PHE A 161 -9.35 -3.56 -0.15
N THR A 162 -8.60 -4.43 0.53
CA THR A 162 -7.86 -4.07 1.75
C THR A 162 -6.75 -3.07 1.50
N TRP A 163 -6.11 -3.13 0.32
CA TRP A 163 -5.18 -2.10 -0.13
C TRP A 163 -5.85 -0.72 -0.18
N ALA A 164 -7.01 -0.62 -0.84
CA ALA A 164 -7.74 0.64 -0.97
C ALA A 164 -8.19 1.17 0.39
N LEU A 165 -8.68 0.26 1.23
CA LEU A 165 -9.16 0.58 2.57
C LEU A 165 -8.04 1.10 3.48
N SER A 166 -6.85 0.46 3.46
CA SER A 166 -5.65 0.92 4.19
C SER A 166 -5.24 2.33 3.76
N ARG A 167 -5.42 2.69 2.49
CA ARG A 167 -5.11 4.02 1.95
C ARG A 167 -6.12 5.08 2.34
N LEU A 168 -7.40 4.75 2.27
CA LEU A 168 -8.46 5.61 2.78
C LEU A 168 -8.27 5.87 4.29
N PHE A 169 -7.98 4.82 5.05
CA PHE A 169 -7.70 4.93 6.48
C PHE A 169 -6.51 5.86 6.77
N ASN A 170 -5.39 5.67 6.07
CA ASN A 170 -4.19 6.50 6.23
C ASN A 170 -4.49 7.98 5.98
N VAL A 171 -5.10 8.31 4.83
CA VAL A 171 -5.38 9.71 4.48
C VAL A 171 -6.45 10.33 5.38
N ILE A 172 -7.47 9.58 5.79
CA ILE A 172 -8.51 10.06 6.70
C ILE A 172 -7.91 10.39 8.06
N ILE A 173 -7.06 9.53 8.63
CA ILE A 173 -6.44 9.82 9.92
C ILE A 173 -5.46 10.99 9.81
N LEU A 174 -4.69 11.07 8.72
CA LEU A 174 -3.82 12.22 8.50
C LEU A 174 -4.64 13.52 8.41
N ALA A 175 -5.74 13.51 7.66
CA ALA A 175 -6.63 14.66 7.49
C ALA A 175 -7.33 15.06 8.80
N ILE A 176 -7.86 14.10 9.57
CA ILE A 176 -8.49 14.36 10.87
C ILE A 176 -7.46 14.84 11.88
N GLY A 177 -6.32 14.15 11.98
CA GLY A 177 -5.26 14.48 12.93
C GLY A 177 -4.70 15.87 12.71
N THR A 178 -4.39 16.24 11.47
CA THR A 178 -3.89 17.59 11.14
C THR A 178 -5.01 18.64 11.11
N GLY A 179 -6.21 18.27 10.65
CA GLY A 179 -7.38 19.16 10.58
C GLY A 179 -7.90 19.57 11.95
N LEU A 180 -7.96 18.65 12.92
CA LEU A 180 -8.36 18.95 14.30
C LEU A 180 -7.40 19.97 14.95
N LEU A 181 -6.10 19.86 14.67
CA LEU A 181 -5.08 20.78 15.16
C LEU A 181 -5.20 22.16 14.50
N VAL A 182 -5.49 22.21 13.20
CA VAL A 182 -5.76 23.47 12.50
C VAL A 182 -7.00 24.16 13.06
N TRP A 183 -8.08 23.41 13.34
CA TRP A 183 -9.32 23.96 13.89
C TRP A 183 -9.10 24.48 15.32
N THR A 184 -8.50 23.69 16.19
CA THR A 184 -8.30 24.07 17.61
C THR A 184 -7.31 25.22 17.79
N GLY A 185 -6.39 25.42 16.84
CA GLY A 185 -5.49 26.57 16.77
C GLY A 185 -4.53 26.70 17.97
N LYS A 186 -3.80 27.82 18.05
CA LYS A 186 -2.80 28.06 19.12
C LYS A 186 -3.40 28.16 20.52
N ARG A 187 -4.72 28.39 20.64
CA ARG A 187 -5.42 28.60 21.92
C ARG A 187 -5.47 27.33 22.78
N ASN A 188 -5.23 26.16 22.20
CA ASN A 188 -5.30 24.87 22.88
C ASN A 188 -3.93 24.22 23.16
N GLN A 189 -2.82 24.90 22.83
CA GLN A 189 -1.47 24.35 22.96
C GLN A 189 -1.08 24.11 24.44
N ASP A 190 -1.55 24.97 25.35
CA ASP A 190 -1.36 24.81 26.79
C ASP A 190 -2.22 23.67 27.37
N TRP A 191 -3.40 23.44 26.79
CA TRP A 191 -4.31 22.35 27.17
C TRP A 191 -3.78 20.99 26.70
N GLN A 192 -3.25 20.93 25.46
CA GLN A 192 -2.55 19.76 24.93
C GLN A 192 -1.29 19.42 25.74
N ARG A 193 -0.59 20.40 26.30
CA ARG A 193 0.58 20.14 27.15
C ARG A 193 0.20 19.54 28.50
N ARG A 194 -0.96 19.91 29.07
CA ARG A 194 -1.44 19.43 30.39
C ARG A 194 -2.16 18.08 30.33
N SER A 195 -2.94 17.81 29.28
CA SER A 195 -3.68 16.55 29.10
C SER A 195 -3.15 15.68 27.96
N GLY A 196 -1.92 15.94 27.51
CA GLY A 196 -1.35 15.36 26.30
C GLY A 196 -1.28 13.84 26.31
N ILE A 197 -0.85 13.23 27.43
CA ILE A 197 -0.75 11.76 27.53
C ILE A 197 -2.14 11.11 27.47
N ASN A 198 -3.13 11.63 28.22
CA ASN A 198 -4.49 11.11 28.17
C ASN A 198 -5.09 11.23 26.76
N PHE A 199 -4.83 12.34 26.08
CA PHE A 199 -5.25 12.53 24.70
C PHE A 199 -4.58 11.55 23.74
N ILE A 200 -3.25 11.35 23.85
CA ILE A 200 -2.51 10.36 23.05
C ILE A 200 -3.05 8.95 23.29
N LEU A 201 -3.32 8.57 24.55
CA LEU A 201 -3.86 7.25 24.89
C LEU A 201 -5.26 7.05 24.32
N VAL A 202 -6.16 8.03 24.44
CA VAL A 202 -7.52 7.95 23.90
C VAL A 202 -7.49 7.86 22.38
N VAL A 203 -6.74 8.73 21.70
CA VAL A 203 -6.64 8.72 20.23
C VAL A 203 -5.96 7.43 19.75
N GLY A 204 -4.89 6.99 20.40
CA GLY A 204 -4.22 5.72 20.09
C GLY A 204 -5.15 4.52 20.25
N MET A 205 -5.91 4.46 21.34
CA MET A 205 -6.90 3.41 21.57
C MET A 205 -8.00 3.42 20.50
N LEU A 206 -8.49 4.60 20.10
CA LEU A 206 -9.48 4.73 19.02
C LEU A 206 -8.92 4.23 17.67
N ILE A 207 -7.67 4.55 17.35
CA ILE A 207 -7.03 4.10 16.10
C ILE A 207 -6.84 2.57 16.12
N ILE A 208 -6.39 2.00 17.24
CA ILE A 208 -6.23 0.54 17.38
C ILE A 208 -7.59 -0.15 17.27
N LEU A 209 -8.62 0.36 17.95
CA LEU A 209 -9.98 -0.16 17.87
C LEU A 209 -10.49 -0.10 16.43
N LEU A 210 -10.28 1.01 15.73
CA LEU A 210 -10.70 1.17 14.34
C LEU A 210 -9.97 0.18 13.42
N THR A 211 -8.68 -0.07 13.68
CA THR A 211 -7.88 -1.06 12.94
C THR A 211 -8.40 -2.49 13.17
N TYR A 212 -8.71 -2.84 14.42
CA TYR A 212 -9.32 -4.12 14.76
C TYR A 212 -10.68 -4.30 14.08
N VAL A 213 -11.53 -3.28 14.13
CA VAL A 213 -12.84 -3.29 13.45
C VAL A 213 -12.66 -3.46 11.94
N MET A 214 -11.67 -2.81 11.32
CA MET A 214 -11.39 -3.01 9.89
C MET A 214 -11.02 -4.45 9.56
N VAL A 215 -10.12 -5.06 10.32
CA VAL A 215 -9.72 -6.47 10.14
C VAL A 215 -10.92 -7.39 10.33
N TRP A 216 -11.69 -7.18 11.39
CA TRP A 216 -12.87 -7.97 11.71
C TRP A 216 -13.96 -7.87 10.64
N LEU A 217 -14.25 -6.66 10.14
CA LEU A 217 -15.18 -6.46 9.02
C LEU A 217 -14.71 -7.21 7.77
N CYS A 218 -13.41 -7.24 7.50
CA CYS A 218 -12.87 -7.96 6.35
C CYS A 218 -12.98 -9.49 6.50
N THR A 219 -13.01 -10.01 7.73
CA THR A 219 -13.24 -11.45 7.99
C THR A 219 -14.73 -11.83 7.95
N LEU A 220 -15.64 -10.88 8.18
CA LEU A 220 -17.08 -11.14 8.21
C LEU A 220 -17.75 -11.12 6.84
N LEU A 221 -17.19 -10.39 5.88
CA LEU A 221 -17.75 -10.25 4.53
C LEU A 221 -17.47 -11.53 3.73
N PRO A 222 -18.47 -12.41 3.49
CA PRO A 222 -18.25 -13.69 2.83
C PRO A 222 -17.90 -13.53 1.35
N GLU A 223 -18.34 -12.42 0.74
CA GLU A 223 -18.00 -12.03 -0.62
C GLU A 223 -17.65 -10.54 -0.64
N LEU A 224 -16.36 -10.24 -0.83
CA LEU A 224 -15.94 -8.85 -1.01
C LEU A 224 -16.34 -8.35 -2.41
N PRO A 225 -16.79 -7.08 -2.53
CA PRO A 225 -17.17 -6.52 -3.82
C PRO A 225 -15.96 -6.49 -4.75
N ASN A 226 -16.16 -6.83 -6.02
CA ASN A 226 -15.11 -6.73 -7.02
C ASN A 226 -14.79 -5.25 -7.28
N THR A 227 -13.60 -4.81 -6.88
CA THR A 227 -13.17 -3.40 -6.97
C THR A 227 -12.35 -3.11 -8.23
N ILE A 228 -12.08 -4.13 -9.05
CA ILE A 228 -11.34 -3.99 -10.32
C ILE A 228 -12.33 -4.03 -11.48
N ARG A 229 -12.43 -2.92 -12.22
CA ARG A 229 -13.22 -2.84 -13.46
C ARG A 229 -12.30 -2.87 -14.67
N GLN A 230 -12.43 -3.92 -15.49
CA GLN A 230 -11.75 -4.02 -16.77
C GLN A 230 -12.39 -3.03 -17.78
N ASN A 231 -11.57 -2.40 -18.63
CA ASN A 231 -11.97 -1.48 -19.72
C ASN A 231 -12.61 -0.13 -19.33
N TYR A 232 -12.36 0.39 -18.12
CA TYR A 232 -12.72 1.77 -17.75
C TYR A 232 -11.47 2.62 -17.50
N LEU A 233 -11.58 3.94 -17.74
CA LEU A 233 -10.49 4.91 -17.51
C LEU A 233 -10.09 4.95 -16.03
N ILE A 234 -11.05 4.72 -15.11
CA ILE A 234 -10.82 4.49 -13.68
C ILE A 234 -11.04 3.00 -13.40
N ARG A 235 -9.94 2.27 -13.30
CA ARG A 235 -9.92 0.80 -13.12
C ARG A 235 -10.27 0.41 -11.70
N ARG A 236 -9.80 1.19 -10.72
CA ARG A 236 -10.06 0.98 -9.29
C ARG A 236 -10.66 2.25 -8.65
N PRO A 237 -11.99 2.33 -8.48
CA PRO A 237 -12.66 3.57 -8.06
C PRO A 237 -12.37 3.96 -6.61
N LEU A 238 -12.18 2.99 -5.70
CA LEU A 238 -11.84 3.28 -4.31
C LEU A 238 -10.47 3.97 -4.19
N ASP A 239 -9.52 3.58 -5.04
CA ASP A 239 -8.18 4.17 -5.09
C ASP A 239 -8.22 5.60 -5.64
N ALA A 240 -9.13 5.88 -6.58
CA ALA A 240 -9.40 7.23 -7.06
C ALA A 240 -10.00 8.13 -5.96
N ILE A 241 -10.84 7.58 -5.07
CA ILE A 241 -11.33 8.32 -3.89
C ILE A 241 -10.17 8.65 -2.96
N ALA A 242 -9.29 7.68 -2.69
CA ALA A 242 -8.08 7.92 -1.90
C ALA A 242 -7.17 8.99 -2.53
N LEU A 243 -6.97 8.95 -3.85
CA LEU A 243 -6.24 9.98 -4.60
C LEU A 243 -6.80 11.38 -4.37
N ILE A 244 -8.12 11.54 -4.51
CA ILE A 244 -8.79 12.84 -4.30
C ILE A 244 -8.58 13.32 -2.86
N LEU A 245 -8.69 12.42 -1.87
CA LEU A 245 -8.46 12.75 -0.47
C LEU A 245 -7.01 13.16 -0.21
N TYR A 246 -6.02 12.52 -0.84
CA TYR A 246 -4.61 12.90 -0.72
C TYR A 246 -4.34 14.27 -1.34
N LEU A 247 -4.91 14.54 -2.52
CA LEU A 247 -4.82 15.86 -3.17
C LEU A 247 -5.48 16.96 -2.33
N PHE A 248 -6.65 16.69 -1.75
CA PHE A 248 -7.34 17.61 -0.85
C PHE A 248 -6.52 17.87 0.42
N THR A 249 -6.02 16.81 1.06
CA THR A 249 -5.24 16.90 2.29
C THR A 249 -3.92 17.64 2.07
N GLY A 250 -3.19 17.31 0.99
CA GLY A 250 -1.92 17.95 0.63
C GLY A 250 -2.05 19.36 0.08
N GLY A 251 -3.12 19.67 -0.64
CA GLY A 251 -3.34 20.99 -1.24
C GLY A 251 -3.95 22.01 -0.27
N ILE A 252 -4.75 21.54 0.70
CA ILE A 252 -5.60 22.43 1.52
C ILE A 252 -5.30 22.31 3.01
N ILE A 253 -5.29 21.10 3.57
CA ILE A 253 -5.15 20.91 5.03
C ILE A 253 -3.70 21.12 5.47
N LEU A 254 -2.75 20.42 4.84
CA LEU A 254 -1.34 20.45 5.24
C LEU A 254 -0.66 21.81 5.04
N PRO A 255 -0.92 22.60 3.97
CA PRO A 255 -0.35 23.93 3.84
C PRO A 255 -0.87 24.89 4.92
N ARG A 256 -2.12 24.73 5.36
CA ARG A 256 -2.66 25.48 6.50
C ARG A 256 -2.03 25.03 7.81
N PHE A 257 -1.87 23.73 8.00
CA PHE A 257 -1.18 23.15 9.16
C PHE A 257 0.26 23.67 9.28
N GLN A 258 1.03 23.68 8.19
CA GLN A 258 2.41 24.19 8.17
C GLN A 258 2.50 25.68 8.50
N LYS A 259 1.52 26.49 8.07
CA LYS A 259 1.48 27.93 8.40
C LYS A 259 1.25 28.18 9.89
N ILE A 260 0.46 27.34 10.55
CA ILE A 260 0.17 27.46 11.99
C ILE A 260 1.31 26.88 12.83
N TYR A 261 1.85 25.73 12.40
CA TYR A 261 2.91 24.97 13.07
C TYR A 261 4.12 24.78 12.14
N PRO A 262 4.98 25.81 11.98
CA PRO A 262 6.16 25.73 11.11
C PRO A 262 7.21 24.82 11.75
N SER A 263 7.15 23.53 11.45
CA SER A 263 8.11 22.52 11.90
C SER A 263 8.65 21.73 10.70
N VAL A 264 9.85 21.18 10.87
CA VAL A 264 10.44 20.26 9.87
C VAL A 264 9.50 19.08 9.64
N PHE A 265 8.85 18.60 10.70
CA PHE A 265 7.86 17.52 10.64
C PHE A 265 6.65 17.87 9.76
N ALA A 266 6.04 19.04 9.95
CA ALA A 266 4.92 19.50 9.13
C ALA A 266 5.31 19.63 7.65
N HIS A 267 6.54 20.05 7.37
CA HIS A 267 7.04 20.12 6.00
C HIS A 267 7.32 18.73 5.41
N SER A 268 7.86 17.79 6.19
CA SER A 268 8.01 16.39 5.78
C SER A 268 6.67 15.75 5.42
N LEU A 269 5.59 16.07 6.15
CA LEU A 269 4.24 15.57 5.83
C LEU A 269 3.72 16.08 4.47
N ILE A 270 4.04 17.31 4.08
CA ILE A 270 3.66 17.81 2.75
C ILE A 270 4.41 17.04 1.68
N ILE A 271 5.69 16.81 1.91
CA ILE A 271 6.56 16.09 0.99
C ILE A 271 6.10 14.63 0.83
N SER A 272 5.65 13.96 1.90
CA SER A 272 5.14 12.57 1.82
C SER A 272 3.84 12.42 1.04
N ILE A 273 3.11 13.51 0.76
CA ILE A 273 1.94 13.44 -0.13
C ILE A 273 2.35 13.13 -1.57
N ILE A 274 3.53 13.56 -2.02
CA ILE A 274 3.99 13.34 -3.40
C ILE A 274 4.05 11.85 -3.75
N PRO A 275 4.82 11.01 -3.00
CA PRO A 275 4.84 9.57 -3.24
C PRO A 275 3.48 8.91 -3.02
N ASN A 276 2.67 9.35 -2.04
CA ASN A 276 1.32 8.82 -1.83
C ASN A 276 0.40 9.08 -3.03
N VAL A 277 0.42 10.28 -3.60
CA VAL A 277 -0.34 10.64 -4.81
C VAL A 277 0.15 9.83 -6.01
N ALA A 278 1.47 9.70 -6.19
CA ALA A 278 2.03 8.85 -7.23
C ALA A 278 1.54 7.40 -7.09
N ALA A 279 1.59 6.84 -5.87
CA ALA A 279 1.14 5.49 -5.59
C ALA A 279 -0.33 5.30 -5.98
N GLN A 280 -1.19 6.24 -5.59
CA GLN A 280 -2.62 6.17 -5.93
C GLN A 280 -2.88 6.34 -7.43
N MET A 281 -2.11 7.15 -8.15
CA MET A 281 -2.26 7.27 -9.60
C MET A 281 -1.93 5.94 -10.30
N HIS A 282 -0.84 5.28 -9.92
CA HIS A 282 -0.49 3.97 -10.47
C HIS A 282 -1.53 2.90 -10.15
N ALA A 283 -2.10 2.91 -8.94
CA ALA A 283 -3.15 1.97 -8.57
C ALA A 283 -4.49 2.24 -9.27
N ALA A 284 -4.96 3.48 -9.28
CA ALA A 284 -6.28 3.86 -9.79
C ALA A 284 -6.39 3.76 -11.32
N PHE A 285 -5.33 4.15 -12.03
CA PHE A 285 -5.31 4.23 -13.50
C PHE A 285 -4.46 3.14 -14.16
N GLY A 286 -3.36 2.73 -13.52
CA GLY A 286 -2.39 1.80 -14.09
C GLY A 286 -2.72 0.33 -13.83
N SER A 287 -3.04 -0.03 -12.59
CA SER A 287 -3.19 -1.44 -12.21
C SER A 287 -4.51 -2.05 -12.70
N THR A 288 -4.40 -3.20 -13.37
CA THR A 288 -5.49 -4.01 -13.94
C THR A 288 -5.60 -5.38 -13.30
N GLN A 289 -4.51 -5.87 -12.71
CA GLN A 289 -4.41 -7.20 -12.14
C GLN A 289 -3.62 -7.16 -10.83
N LEU A 290 -3.82 -8.19 -10.02
CA LEU A 290 -3.07 -8.36 -8.79
C LEU A 290 -1.60 -8.62 -9.08
N PHE A 291 -0.70 -7.95 -8.35
CA PHE A 291 0.77 -8.03 -8.52
C PHE A 291 1.29 -7.65 -9.90
N ASP A 292 0.51 -6.90 -10.68
CA ASP A 292 1.01 -6.30 -11.90
C ASP A 292 2.07 -5.24 -11.62
N ASN A 293 2.76 -4.82 -12.68
CA ASN A 293 3.89 -3.91 -12.52
C ASN A 293 3.48 -2.59 -11.86
N HIS A 294 2.31 -2.05 -12.23
CA HIS A 294 1.77 -0.83 -11.63
C HIS A 294 1.40 -0.99 -10.15
N PHE A 295 0.90 -2.16 -9.74
CA PHE A 295 0.61 -2.48 -8.34
C PHE A 295 1.89 -2.50 -7.49
N ASN A 296 2.97 -3.10 -8.00
CA ASN A 296 4.24 -3.16 -7.27
C ASN A 296 4.97 -1.82 -7.25
N ILE A 297 4.90 -1.02 -8.34
CA ILE A 297 5.38 0.37 -8.34
C ILE A 297 4.62 1.21 -7.30
N SER A 298 3.31 1.02 -7.20
CA SER A 298 2.49 1.70 -6.19
C SER A 298 2.89 1.33 -4.76
N ASN A 299 3.15 0.04 -4.50
CA ASN A 299 3.67 -0.41 -3.21
C ASN A 299 5.05 0.16 -2.88
N TYR A 300 5.93 0.29 -3.87
CA TYR A 300 7.22 0.96 -3.69
C TYR A 300 7.04 2.43 -3.32
N GLN A 301 6.22 3.17 -4.07
CA GLN A 301 5.98 4.60 -3.82
C GLN A 301 5.35 4.84 -2.45
N LYS A 302 4.44 3.97 -2.01
CA LYS A 302 3.93 3.98 -0.63
C LYS A 302 5.04 3.98 0.42
N ILE A 303 6.07 3.15 0.25
CA ILE A 303 7.16 3.01 1.25
C ILE A 303 7.99 4.29 1.36
N LEU A 304 8.08 5.04 0.26
CA LEU A 304 8.81 6.31 0.23
C LEU A 304 8.09 7.44 0.97
N ALA A 305 6.77 7.29 1.16
CA ALA A 305 5.93 8.28 1.80
C ALA A 305 6.07 8.23 3.33
#